data_AF-H6PT84-F1
#
_entry.id   AF-H6PT84-F1
#
_cell.length_a   1.000
_cell.length_b   1.000
_cell.length_c   1.000
_cell.angle_alpha   90.00
_cell.angle_beta   90.00
_cell.angle_gamma   90.00
#
_symmetry.space_group_name_H-M   'P 1'
#
loop_
_entity.id
_entity.type
_entity.pdbx_description
1 polymer ?
#
loop_
_entity_poly.entity_id
_entity_poly.type
_entity_poly.pdbx_seq_one_letter_code
_entity_poly.pdbx_strand_id
1 'polypeptide(L)'
;MRCNSRYKNAAANGRSFAHKIANDLVKEGYITVSGLARGIDSSVHQAAISQTIGVIAGSIDHIYPPENKKLFENLAEEGLIL
;
A
#
# COMPACT_ATOMS: atom_id res chain seq x y z
N MET A 1 -16.45 14.32 -24.25
CA MET A 1 -15.66 13.35 -23.46
C MET A 1 -14.73 14.11 -22.49
N ARG A 2 -15.22 14.55 -21.32
CA ARG A 2 -14.42 15.30 -20.32
C ARG A 2 -14.82 14.88 -18.90
N CYS A 3 -14.34 13.73 -18.45
CA CYS A 3 -14.44 13.32 -17.04
C CYS A 3 -13.24 12.42 -16.69
N ASN A 4 -12.02 13.00 -16.63
CA ASN A 4 -10.81 12.23 -16.29
C ASN A 4 -9.88 12.92 -15.27
N SER A 5 -10.16 14.19 -14.92
CA SER A 5 -9.33 14.99 -14.00
C SER A 5 -9.76 14.86 -12.54
N ARG A 6 -11.07 14.83 -12.24
CA ARG A 6 -11.56 14.78 -10.84
C ARG A 6 -11.27 13.46 -10.12
N TYR A 7 -11.33 12.34 -10.83
CA TYR A 7 -11.11 11.01 -10.24
C TYR A 7 -9.64 10.78 -9.83
N LYS A 8 -8.68 11.33 -10.60
CA LYS A 8 -7.25 11.27 -10.27
C LYS A 8 -6.91 12.10 -9.03
N ASN A 9 -7.51 13.27 -8.89
CA ASN A 9 -7.33 14.12 -7.71
C ASN A 9 -7.98 13.50 -6.46
N ALA A 10 -9.16 12.89 -6.59
CA ALA A 10 -9.77 12.11 -5.51
C ALA A 10 -8.88 10.93 -5.08
N ALA A 11 -8.28 10.22 -6.04
CA ALA A 11 -7.33 9.14 -5.77
C ALA A 11 -5.99 9.61 -5.19
N ALA A 12 -5.56 10.86 -5.44
CA ALA A 12 -4.39 11.46 -4.79
C ALA A 12 -4.70 11.80 -3.32
N ASN A 13 -5.84 12.42 -3.05
CA ASN A 13 -6.28 12.75 -1.70
C ASN A 13 -6.51 11.50 -0.84
N GLY A 14 -7.13 10.47 -1.44
CA GLY A 14 -7.34 9.17 -0.78
C GLY A 14 -6.03 8.49 -0.39
N ARG A 15 -4.98 8.58 -1.22
CA ARG A 15 -3.65 8.05 -0.89
C ARG A 15 -3.00 8.77 0.28
N SER A 16 -3.00 10.10 0.28
CA SER A 16 -2.44 10.89 1.39
C SER A 16 -3.21 10.65 2.69
N PHE A 17 -4.53 10.50 2.62
CA PHE A 17 -5.36 10.21 3.78
C PHE A 17 -5.10 8.81 4.34
N ALA A 18 -5.06 7.80 3.47
CA ALA A 18 -4.74 6.42 3.86
C ALA A 18 -3.33 6.31 4.47
N HIS A 19 -2.36 7.02 3.90
CA HIS A 19 -1.00 7.10 4.45
C HIS A 19 -1.00 7.67 5.87
N LYS A 20 -1.77 8.75 6.10
CA LYS A 20 -1.88 9.39 7.42
C LYS A 20 -2.52 8.44 8.43
N ILE A 21 -3.66 7.84 8.10
CA ILE A 21 -4.33 6.88 8.99
C ILE A 21 -3.42 5.71 9.32
N ALA A 22 -2.76 5.12 8.30
CA ALA A 22 -1.85 4.00 8.51
C ALA A 22 -0.69 4.37 9.44
N ASN A 23 -0.09 5.56 9.27
CA ASN A 23 0.97 6.04 10.14
C ASN A 23 0.49 6.23 11.59
N ASP A 24 -0.70 6.80 11.77
CA ASP A 24 -1.29 7.01 13.09
C ASP A 24 -1.62 5.66 13.77
N LEU A 25 -2.14 4.67 13.03
CA LEU A 25 -2.39 3.32 13.56
C LEU A 25 -1.12 2.59 13.97
N VAL A 26 -0.05 2.68 13.17
CA VAL A 26 1.26 2.08 13.46
C VAL A 26 1.90 2.70 14.70
N LYS A 27 1.76 4.02 14.90
CA LYS A 27 2.23 4.69 16.12
C LYS A 27 1.54 4.18 17.38
N GLU A 28 0.26 3.83 17.26
CA GLU A 28 -0.52 3.23 18.35
C GLU A 28 -0.26 1.71 18.50
N GLY A 29 0.66 1.13 17.70
CA GLY A 29 1.09 -0.27 17.78
C GLY A 29 0.21 -1.26 17.01
N TYR A 30 -0.66 -0.78 16.11
CA TYR A 30 -1.49 -1.64 15.27
C TYR A 30 -0.79 -2.03 13.97
N ILE A 31 -1.06 -3.26 13.53
CA ILE A 31 -0.56 -3.80 12.26
C ILE A 31 -1.59 -3.53 11.16
N THR A 32 -1.13 -3.07 10.00
CA THR A 32 -1.98 -2.81 8.83
C THR A 32 -2.01 -4.01 7.89
N VAL A 33 -3.13 -4.29 7.23
CA VAL A 33 -3.23 -5.40 6.25
C VAL A 33 -3.78 -4.86 4.93
N SER A 34 -3.12 -5.11 3.80
CA SER A 34 -3.57 -4.63 2.49
C SER A 34 -3.07 -5.49 1.32
N GLY A 35 -3.62 -5.30 0.12
CA GLY A 35 -3.52 -6.22 -1.01
C GLY A 35 -2.32 -6.02 -1.94
N LEU A 36 -1.34 -5.20 -1.55
CA LEU A 36 -0.19 -4.77 -2.38
C LEU A 36 -0.56 -4.16 -3.76
N ALA A 37 -1.84 -3.86 -4.00
CA ALA A 37 -2.30 -3.32 -5.26
C ALA A 37 -1.80 -1.87 -5.48
N ARG A 38 -1.96 -1.37 -6.70
CA ARG A 38 -1.52 -0.01 -7.03
C ARG A 38 -2.44 1.02 -6.39
N GLY A 39 -1.87 1.99 -5.67
CA GLY A 39 -2.60 3.16 -5.19
C GLY A 39 -2.64 3.26 -3.67
N ILE A 40 -3.83 3.09 -3.08
CA ILE A 40 -4.05 3.24 -1.63
C ILE A 40 -3.23 2.22 -0.84
N ASP A 41 -3.25 0.96 -1.26
CA ASP A 41 -2.51 -0.14 -0.62
C ASP A 41 -1.01 0.17 -0.56
N SER A 42 -0.43 0.67 -1.67
CA SER A 42 0.99 1.07 -1.70
C SER A 42 1.28 2.20 -0.70
N SER A 43 0.36 3.17 -0.56
CA SER A 43 0.52 4.28 0.39
C SER A 43 0.39 3.84 1.86
N VAL A 44 -0.46 2.85 2.15
CA VAL A 44 -0.59 2.25 3.50
C VAL A 44 0.68 1.49 3.85
N HIS A 45 1.13 0.61 2.97
CA HIS A 45 2.37 -0.16 3.14
C HIS A 45 3.61 0.73 3.31
N GLN A 46 3.71 1.82 2.54
CA GLN A 46 4.78 2.80 2.70
C GLN A 46 4.77 3.51 4.06
N ALA A 47 3.58 3.76 4.65
CA ALA A 47 3.47 4.36 5.98
C ALA A 47 3.84 3.38 7.10
N ALA A 48 3.74 2.08 6.82
CA ALA A 48 3.68 1.02 7.82
C ALA A 48 4.70 -0.10 7.53
N ILE A 49 5.83 0.21 6.90
CA ILE A 49 6.71 -0.80 6.26
C ILE A 49 7.16 -1.93 7.20
N SER A 50 7.36 -1.61 8.50
CA SER A 50 7.75 -2.56 9.54
C SER A 50 6.58 -3.13 10.36
N GLN A 51 5.35 -2.69 10.09
CA GLN A 51 4.11 -3.08 10.77
C GLN A 51 2.95 -3.22 9.78
N THR A 52 3.20 -3.97 8.70
CA THR A 52 2.20 -4.20 7.65
C THR A 52 2.26 -5.62 7.10
N ILE A 53 1.11 -6.13 6.70
CA ILE A 53 0.93 -7.44 6.07
C ILE A 53 0.40 -7.22 4.67
N GLY A 54 1.14 -7.64 3.66
CA GLY A 54 0.72 -7.65 2.26
C GLY A 54 0.06 -8.99 1.91
N VAL A 55 -1.21 -8.99 1.50
CA VAL A 55 -1.93 -10.19 1.05
C VAL A 55 -2.01 -10.20 -0.46
N ILE A 56 -1.36 -11.16 -1.12
CA ILE A 56 -1.36 -11.26 -2.58
C ILE A 56 -2.42 -12.29 -3.01
N ALA A 57 -3.36 -11.88 -3.86
CA ALA A 57 -4.35 -12.80 -4.43
C ALA A 57 -3.80 -13.66 -5.60
N GLY A 58 -2.51 -13.99 -5.62
CA GLY A 58 -1.84 -14.67 -6.73
C GLY A 58 -0.51 -15.33 -6.33
N SER A 59 0.27 -15.80 -7.30
CA SER A 59 1.60 -16.35 -7.02
C SER A 59 2.55 -15.26 -6.53
N ILE A 60 3.30 -15.55 -5.46
CA ILE A 60 4.32 -14.65 -4.91
C ILE A 60 5.39 -14.26 -5.94
N ASP A 61 5.57 -15.10 -6.97
CA ASP A 61 6.49 -14.88 -8.09
C ASP A 61 6.02 -13.84 -9.12
N HIS A 62 4.76 -13.40 -9.06
CA HIS A 62 4.21 -12.43 -10.03
C HIS A 62 3.93 -11.08 -9.36
N ILE A 63 5.00 -10.34 -9.08
CA ILE A 63 4.93 -8.98 -8.52
C ILE A 63 4.26 -8.05 -9.53
N TYR A 64 3.00 -7.72 -9.28
CA TYR A 64 2.24 -6.77 -10.09
C TYR A 64 1.61 -5.68 -9.20
N PRO A 65 1.83 -4.39 -9.50
CA PRO A 65 2.61 -3.84 -10.61
C PRO A 65 4.14 -3.88 -10.36
N PRO A 66 4.97 -3.95 -11.42
CA PRO A 66 6.44 -3.99 -11.29
C PRO A 66 7.04 -2.73 -10.64
N GLU A 67 6.32 -1.62 -10.68
CA GLU A 67 6.68 -0.36 -10.03
C GLU A 67 6.78 -0.49 -8.50
N ASN A 68 6.02 -1.42 -7.92
CA ASN A 68 6.01 -1.68 -6.48
C ASN A 68 7.04 -2.74 -6.06
N LYS A 69 7.90 -3.21 -6.96
CA LYS A 69 8.89 -4.26 -6.65
C LYS A 69 9.78 -3.90 -5.45
N LYS A 70 10.27 -2.67 -5.38
CA LYS A 70 11.08 -2.23 -4.23
C LYS A 70 10.27 -2.19 -2.92
N LEU A 71 9.00 -1.80 -3.00
CA LEU A 71 8.11 -1.81 -1.83
C LEU A 71 7.85 -3.25 -1.36
N PHE A 72 7.70 -4.17 -2.32
CA PHE A 72 7.54 -5.59 -2.06
C PHE A 72 8.77 -6.19 -1.39
N GLU A 73 9.97 -5.91 -1.91
CA GLU A 73 11.24 -6.32 -1.31
C GLU A 73 11.35 -5.81 0.14
N ASN A 74 11.06 -4.53 0.37
CA ASN A 74 11.07 -3.97 1.72
C ASN A 74 10.03 -4.63 2.65
N LEU A 75 8.83 -4.95 2.16
CA LEU A 75 7.83 -5.68 2.94
C LEU A 75 8.26 -7.12 3.23
N ALA A 76 8.97 -7.77 2.30
CA ALA A 76 9.46 -9.12 2.50
C ALA A 76 10.60 -9.17 3.53
N GLU A 77 11.39 -8.09 3.64
CA GLU A 77 12.49 -7.97 4.61
C GLU A 77 12.02 -7.51 6.00
N GLU A 78 11.13 -6.52 6.08
CA GLU A 78 10.75 -5.86 7.35
C GLU A 78 9.32 -6.15 7.81
N GLY A 79 8.46 -6.67 6.93
CA GLY A 79 7.04 -6.93 7.19
C GLY A 79 6.68 -8.40 7.05
N LEU A 80 5.43 -8.66 6.63
CA LEU A 80 4.95 -10.00 6.31
C LEU A 80 4.18 -9.97 4.99
N ILE A 81 4.35 -11.01 4.18
CA ILE A 81 3.60 -11.21 2.94
C ILE A 81 2.91 -12.57 2.99
N LEU A 82 1.61 -12.60 2.66
CA LEU A 82 0.74 -13.79 2.64
C LEU A 82 0.17 -14.06 1.25
#